data_AF-A0A0K1PZY2-F1
#
_entry.id   AF-A0A0K1PZY2-F1
#
_cell.length_a   1.000
_cell.length_b   1.000
_cell.length_c   1.000
_cell.angle_alpha   90.00
_cell.angle_beta   90.00
_cell.angle_gamma   90.00
#
_symmetry.space_group_name_H-M   'P 1'
#
loop_
_entity.id
_entity.type
_entity.pdbx_description
1 polymer ?
#
loop_
_entity_poly.entity_id
_entity_poly.type
_entity_poly.pdbx_seq_one_letter_code
_entity_poly.pdbx_strand_id
1 'polypeptide(L)' 'MSKTRTEVLAESRTKGVVAGATTAGAVAAGVLVAPVAGVVVAVPAAYLAYKWWKHRAENGIRF' A
#
# COMPACT_ATOMS: atom_id res chain seq x y z
N MET A 1 -7.32 -23.14 9.60
CA MET A 1 -5.84 -23.06 9.70
C MET A 1 -5.45 -21.59 9.80
N SER A 2 -4.86 -21.18 10.92
CA SER A 2 -4.23 -19.86 11.03
C SER A 2 -2.99 -19.82 10.15
N LYS A 3 -2.77 -18.72 9.41
CA LYS A 3 -1.60 -18.55 8.55
C LYS A 3 -0.31 -18.69 9.35
N THR A 4 0.73 -19.23 8.72
CA THR A 4 2.06 -19.28 9.34
C THR A 4 2.69 -17.89 9.37
N ARG A 5 3.65 -17.66 10.28
CA ARG A 5 4.35 -16.37 10.38
C ARG A 5 5.02 -15.96 9.06
N THR A 6 5.57 -16.93 8.34
CA THR A 6 6.20 -16.73 7.02
C THR A 6 5.19 -16.27 5.97
N GLU A 7 4.01 -16.87 5.94
CA GLU A 7 2.92 -16.45 5.03
C GLU A 7 2.46 -15.02 5.34
N VAL A 8 2.30 -14.68 6.62
CA VAL A 8 1.90 -13.33 7.04
C VAL A 8 2.93 -12.27 6.62
N LEU A 9 4.22 -12.60 6.71
CA LEU A 9 5.32 -11.74 6.27
C LEU A 9 5.36 -11.61 4.74
N ALA A 10 5.18 -12.70 4.01
CA ALA A 10 5.10 -12.69 2.55
C ALA A 10 3.92 -11.85 2.06
N GLU A 11 2.74 -12.02 2.68
CA GLU A 11 1.56 -11.20 2.41
C GLU A 11 1.80 -9.72 2.71
N SER A 12 2.43 -9.41 3.85
CA SER A 12 2.80 -8.05 4.21
C SER A 12 3.75 -7.41 3.19
N ARG A 13 4.70 -8.19 2.64
CA ARG A 13 5.60 -7.73 1.58
C ARG A 13 4.84 -7.40 0.30
N THR A 14 3.95 -8.28 -0.14
CA THR A 14 3.12 -8.06 -1.34
C THR A 14 2.23 -6.83 -1.17
N LYS A 15 1.54 -6.70 -0.03
CA LYS A 15 0.73 -5.51 0.29
C LYS A 15 1.57 -4.23 0.27
N GLY A 16 2.80 -4.28 0.78
CA GLY A 16 3.73 -3.16 0.78
C GLY A 16 4.17 -2.75 -0.63
N VAL A 17 4.51 -3.71 -1.49
CA VAL A 17 4.86 -3.45 -2.90
C VAL A 17 3.68 -2.81 -3.64
N VAL A 18 2.47 -3.34 -3.47
CA VAL A 18 1.27 -2.80 -4.10
C VAL A 18 0.96 -1.39 -3.60
N ALA A 19 1.01 -1.16 -2.29
CA ALA A 19 0.81 0.17 -1.71
C ALA A 19 1.87 1.17 -2.21
N GLY A 20 3.14 0.77 -2.24
CA GLY A 20 4.25 1.58 -2.72
C GLY A 20 4.11 1.93 -4.21
N ALA A 21 3.86 0.93 -5.07
CA ALA A 21 3.68 1.13 -6.50
C ALA A 21 2.49 2.03 -6.81
N THR A 22 1.36 1.84 -6.11
CA THR A 22 0.17 2.69 -6.30
C THR A 22 0.43 4.12 -5.86
N THR A 23 1.15 4.31 -4.76
CA THR A 23 1.53 5.65 -4.29
C THR A 23 2.46 6.36 -5.27
N ALA A 24 3.47 5.66 -5.77
CA ALA A 24 4.38 6.20 -6.80
C ALA A 24 3.63 6.55 -8.09
N GLY A 25 2.71 5.69 -8.52
CA GLY A 25 1.84 5.94 -9.67
C GLY A 25 0.94 7.17 -9.47
N ALA A 26 0.41 7.38 -8.27
CA ALA A 26 -0.39 8.56 -7.95
C ALA A 26 0.41 9.86 -8.03
N VAL A 27 1.65 9.85 -7.50
CA VAL A 27 2.57 10.98 -7.62
C VAL A 27 2.92 11.24 -9.10
N ALA A 28 3.26 10.20 -9.85
CA ALA A 28 3.57 10.30 -11.27
C ALA A 28 2.39 10.87 -12.07
N ALA A 29 1.15 10.43 -11.79
CA ALA A 29 -0.04 10.99 -12.42
C ALA A 29 -0.23 12.47 -12.09
N GLY A 30 -0.01 12.87 -10.84
CA GLY A 30 -0.08 14.27 -10.41
C GLY A 30 0.94 15.18 -11.11
N VAL A 31 2.15 14.68 -11.34
CA VAL A 31 3.26 15.44 -11.94
C VAL A 31 3.20 15.42 -13.48
N LEU A 32 2.96 14.26 -14.08
CA LEU A 32 3.09 14.06 -15.53
C LEU A 32 1.79 14.27 -16.31
N VAL A 33 0.63 14.11 -15.67
CA VAL A 33 -0.68 14.23 -16.33
C VAL A 33 -1.37 15.52 -15.92
N ALA A 34 -1.78 15.61 -14.65
CA ALA A 34 -2.38 16.81 -14.06
C ALA A 34 -2.52 16.63 -12.54
N PRO A 35 -2.49 17.74 -11.76
CA PRO A 35 -2.72 17.66 -10.31
C PRO A 35 -4.05 16.98 -9.95
N VAL A 36 -5.12 17.27 -10.70
CA VAL A 36 -6.45 16.68 -10.47
C VAL A 36 -6.43 15.16 -10.67
N ALA A 37 -5.73 14.67 -11.69
CA ALA A 37 -5.58 13.23 -11.91
C ALA A 37 -4.88 12.58 -10.72
N GLY A 38 -3.79 13.18 -10.23
CA GLY A 38 -3.07 12.75 -9.02
C GLY A 38 -3.97 12.66 -7.79
N VAL A 39 -4.84 13.65 -7.55
CA VAL A 39 -5.80 13.64 -6.43
C VAL A 39 -6.78 12.47 -6.52
N VAL A 40 -7.30 12.18 -7.71
CA VAL A 40 -8.25 11.07 -7.91
C VAL A 40 -7.60 9.73 -7.58
N VAL A 41 -6.37 9.49 -8.05
CA VAL A 41 -5.66 8.23 -7.78
C VAL A 41 -4.97 8.19 -6.41
N ALA A 42 -4.86 9.32 -5.70
CA ALA A 42 -4.37 9.35 -4.32
C ALA A 42 -5.32 8.64 -3.34
N VAL A 43 -6.63 8.62 -3.62
CA VAL A 43 -7.62 7.94 -2.78
C VAL A 43 -7.36 6.43 -2.66
N PRO A 44 -7.25 5.65 -3.76
CA PRO A 44 -6.90 4.23 -3.66
C PRO A 44 -5.48 4.01 -3.11
N ALA A 45 -4.52 4.90 -3.40
CA ALA A 45 -3.18 4.81 -2.82
C ALA A 45 -3.20 4.91 -1.29
N ALA A 46 -3.92 5.89 -0.74
CA ALA A 46 -4.08 6.07 0.70
C ALA A 46 -4.79 4.87 1.35
N TYR A 47 -5.84 4.34 0.71
CA TYR A 47 -6.53 3.15 1.20
C TYR A 47 -5.63 1.92 1.27
N LEU A 48 -4.83 1.67 0.23
CA LEU A 48 -3.90 0.53 0.19
C LEU A 48 -2.76 0.69 1.19
N ALA A 49 -2.24 1.90 1.35
CA ALA A 49 -1.25 2.22 2.37
C ALA A 49 -1.80 1.97 3.78
N TYR A 50 -3.03 2.42 4.07
CA TYR A 50 -3.71 2.16 5.34
C TYR A 50 -3.93 0.66 5.56
N LYS A 51 -4.38 -0.08 4.55
CA LYS A 51 -4.60 -1.53 4.65
C LYS A 51 -3.30 -2.31 4.90
N TRP A 52 -2.21 -1.90 4.27
CA TRP A 52 -0.89 -2.48 4.52
C TRP A 52 -0.40 -2.17 5.93
N TRP A 53 -0.54 -0.92 6.37
CA TRP A 53 -0.16 -0.52 7.71
C TRP A 53 -0.94 -1.26 8.80
N LYS A 54 -2.27 -1.32 8.65
CA LYS A 54 -3.17 -2.06 9.54
C LYS A 54 -2.78 -3.54 9.61
N HIS A 55 -2.48 -4.17 8.46
CA HIS A 55 -1.98 -5.55 8.42
C HIS A 55 -0.68 -5.72 9.21
N ARG A 56 0.29 -4.80 9.12
CA ARG A 56 1.50 -4.87 9.94
C ARG A 56 1.19 -4.74 11.44
N ALA A 57 0.34 -3.79 11.80
CA ALA A 57 -0.02 -3.52 13.19
C ALA A 57 -0.71 -4.72 13.85
N GLU A 58 -1.69 -5.32 13.17
CA GLU A 58 -2.43 -6.49 13.67
C GLU A 58 -1.55 -7.74 13.80
N ASN A 59 -0.46 -7.82 13.04
CA ASN A 59 0.44 -8.98 13.02
C ASN A 59 1.79 -8.72 13.74
N GLY A 60 1.93 -7.61 14.47
CA GLY A 60 3.15 -7.29 15.22
C GLY A 60 4.41 -7.12 14.36
N ILE A 61 4.25 -6.75 13.08
CA ILE A 61 5.36 -6.60 12.14
C ILE A 61 5.93 -5.19 12.31
N ARG A 62 7.20 -5.10 12.74
CA ARG A 62 7.91 -3.81 12.88
C ARG A 62 8.12 -3.14 11.52
N PHE A 63 8.22 -1.81 11.54
CA PHE A 63 8.54 -0.99 10.37
C PHE A 63 9.98 -1.15 9.94
#